data_AF-A0A956HD56-F1
#
_entry.id   AF-A0A956HD56-F1
#
_cell.length_a   1.000
_cell.length_b   1.000
_cell.length_c   1.000
_cell.angle_alpha   90.00
_cell.angle_beta   90.00
_cell.angle_gamma   90.00
#
_symmetry.space_group_name_H-M   'P 1'
#
loop_
_entity.id
_entity.type
_entity.pdbx_description
1 polymer ?
#
loop_
_entity_poly.entity_id
_entity_poly.type
_entity_poly.pdbx_seq_one_letter_code
_entity_poly.pdbx_strand_id
1 'polypeptide(L)'
;MLTEAPIPEGSRTPVAGIDMRTRALAVELVADLKIASPVLTASGCYGAGLEGASFADLAAIGALVTKTVTPKPRAGNPPPRIWETASGMLNSIGLENPGVDAFLDGDLVRSLELGRPVVLNVGGESLEEYERIVERVRGCGAAALEVNLSCPNVQGGALPFSTDPSACED
;
A
#
# COMPACT_ATOMS: atom_id res chain seq x y z
N MET A 1 20.55 1.97 -19.52
CA MET A 1 21.50 2.48 -18.52
C MET A 1 20.88 3.71 -17.90
N LEU A 2 20.12 3.54 -16.82
CA LEU A 2 19.75 4.65 -15.95
C LEU A 2 20.76 4.62 -14.81
N THR A 3 21.54 5.66 -14.70
CA THR A 3 22.60 5.81 -13.70
C THR A 3 21.96 6.00 -12.32
N GLU A 4 22.31 5.13 -11.37
CA GLU A 4 21.96 5.29 -9.96
C GLU A 4 22.52 6.63 -9.45
N ALA A 5 21.62 7.58 -9.17
CA ALA A 5 22.01 8.79 -8.46
C ALA A 5 22.34 8.41 -7.01
N PRO A 6 23.49 8.83 -6.46
CA PRO A 6 23.85 8.51 -5.09
C PRO A 6 22.86 9.17 -4.12
N ILE A 7 22.50 8.40 -3.09
CA ILE A 7 21.62 8.82 -1.99
C ILE A 7 22.24 10.06 -1.33
N PRO A 8 21.50 11.19 -1.21
CA PRO A 8 21.98 12.34 -0.47
C PRO A 8 22.24 11.93 0.99
N GLU A 9 23.45 12.18 1.49
CA GLU A 9 23.78 12.04 2.91
C GLU A 9 23.11 13.17 3.71
N GLY A 10 21.80 13.06 3.90
CA GLY A 10 20.97 13.99 4.67
C GLY A 10 19.99 13.20 5.54
N SER A 11 20.26 13.19 6.85
CA SER A 11 19.50 12.58 7.95
C SER A 11 19.36 11.05 7.95
N ARG A 12 20.49 10.35 8.10
CA ARG A 12 20.51 9.02 8.75
C ARG A 12 20.42 9.15 10.27
N THR A 13 19.44 9.90 10.77
CA THR A 13 19.08 9.78 12.18
C THR A 13 18.16 8.57 12.28
N PRO A 14 18.53 7.50 12.99
CA PRO A 14 17.55 6.49 13.36
C PRO A 14 16.43 7.24 14.06
N VAL A 15 15.17 7.07 13.67
CA VAL A 15 14.05 7.52 14.51
C VAL A 15 13.95 6.54 15.68
N ALA A 16 14.97 6.56 16.53
CA ALA A 16 14.97 5.95 17.83
C ALA A 16 14.12 6.86 18.73
N GLY A 17 12.97 6.33 19.14
CA GLY A 17 12.02 7.05 19.97
C GLY A 17 10.98 7.78 19.14
N ILE A 18 9.81 7.15 19.00
CA ILE A 18 8.57 7.91 18.82
C ILE A 18 8.48 8.81 20.05
N ASP A 19 8.70 10.12 19.88
CA ASP A 19 8.44 11.08 20.93
C ASP A 19 6.92 11.22 21.10
N MET A 20 6.38 10.40 22.00
CA MET A 20 4.96 10.37 22.39
C MET A 20 4.50 11.65 23.11
N ARG A 21 5.27 12.75 23.11
CA ARG A 21 4.94 14.00 23.81
C ARG A 21 4.00 14.92 23.03
N THR A 22 3.90 14.79 21.72
CA THR A 22 2.83 15.40 20.90
C THR A 22 1.65 14.44 20.73
N ARG A 23 1.00 14.05 21.84
CA ARG A 23 -0.17 13.14 21.87
C ARG A 23 -1.43 13.65 21.17
N ALA A 24 -1.45 14.86 20.60
CA ALA A 24 -2.69 15.44 20.09
C ALA A 24 -3.34 14.63 18.95
N LEU A 25 -2.54 13.87 18.18
CA LEU A 25 -2.99 13.15 17.00
C LEU A 25 -2.76 11.64 17.04
N ALA A 26 -2.18 11.09 18.12
CA ALA A 26 -1.96 9.65 18.21
C ALA A 26 -3.32 8.92 18.28
N VAL A 27 -3.48 7.87 17.48
CA VAL A 27 -4.71 7.07 17.45
C VAL A 27 -4.37 5.57 17.54
N GLU A 28 -5.26 4.84 18.18
CA GLU A 28 -5.26 3.38 18.24
C GLU A 28 -6.44 2.89 17.40
N LEU A 29 -6.12 2.13 16.36
CA LEU A 29 -7.10 1.53 15.47
C LEU A 29 -7.47 0.13 15.97
N VAL A 30 -8.45 -0.50 15.31
CA VAL A 30 -8.80 -1.91 15.55
C VAL A 30 -7.57 -2.83 15.42
N ALA A 31 -7.60 -3.96 16.14
CA ALA A 31 -6.48 -4.91 16.24
C ALA A 31 -5.18 -4.31 16.84
N ASP A 32 -5.33 -3.36 17.77
CA ASP A 32 -4.25 -2.74 18.55
C ASP A 32 -3.18 -2.01 17.72
N LEU A 33 -3.52 -1.60 16.49
CA LEU A 33 -2.61 -0.85 15.63
C LEU A 33 -2.49 0.60 16.13
N LYS A 34 -1.34 0.91 16.74
CA LYS A 34 -1.01 2.24 17.27
C LYS A 34 -0.20 3.04 16.26
N ILE A 35 -0.74 4.19 15.86
CA ILE A 35 -0.09 5.11 14.93
C ILE A 35 0.03 6.51 15.52
N ALA A 36 1.11 7.21 15.18
CA ALA A 36 1.44 8.51 15.75
C ALA A 36 0.56 9.66 15.20
N SER A 37 -0.17 9.41 14.12
CA SER A 37 -1.01 10.37 13.38
C SER A 37 -2.10 9.59 12.64
N PRO A 38 -3.32 10.13 12.44
CA PRO A 38 -4.36 9.48 11.65
C PRO A 38 -4.15 9.64 10.14
N VAL A 39 -3.07 10.33 9.71
CA VAL A 39 -2.77 10.54 8.29
C VAL A 39 -1.97 9.35 7.76
N LEU A 40 -2.57 8.62 6.82
CA LEU A 40 -1.94 7.51 6.12
C LEU A 40 -1.80 7.86 4.63
N THR A 41 -0.86 7.23 3.94
CA THR A 41 -0.83 7.29 2.47
C THR A 41 -2.02 6.52 1.90
N ALA A 42 -2.57 6.95 0.76
CA ALA A 42 -3.48 6.12 0.00
C ALA A 42 -2.71 5.04 -0.77
N SER A 43 -3.27 3.83 -0.88
CA SER A 43 -2.68 2.74 -1.67
C SER A 43 -2.39 3.20 -3.11
N GLY A 44 -1.17 2.93 -3.60
CA GLY A 44 -0.76 3.25 -4.97
C GLY A 44 -0.37 4.72 -5.20
N CYS A 45 -0.48 5.61 -4.20
CA CYS A 45 -0.15 7.03 -4.35
C CYS A 45 1.24 7.41 -3.82
N TYR A 46 1.99 6.47 -3.23
CA TYR A 46 3.24 6.79 -2.51
C TYR A 46 4.41 5.82 -2.78
N GLY A 47 4.32 5.03 -3.85
CA GLY A 47 5.36 4.06 -4.22
C GLY A 47 5.63 3.02 -3.12
N ALA A 48 6.91 2.71 -2.91
CA ALA A 48 7.39 1.89 -1.79
C ALA A 48 7.88 2.77 -0.61
N GLY A 49 7.39 4.02 -0.51
CA GLY A 49 7.74 4.97 0.53
C GLY A 49 8.89 5.92 0.15
N LEU A 50 9.94 5.42 -0.50
CA LEU A 50 11.12 6.23 -0.86
C LEU A 50 10.83 7.24 -1.98
N GLU A 51 10.03 6.85 -2.97
CA GLU A 51 9.66 7.73 -4.07
C GLU A 51 8.82 8.90 -3.57
N GLY A 52 7.96 8.63 -2.58
CA GLY A 52 7.11 9.62 -1.92
C GLY A 52 7.85 10.56 -0.97
N ALA A 53 9.03 10.18 -0.45
CA ALA A 53 9.81 10.99 0.49
C ALA A 53 10.23 12.37 -0.06
N SER A 54 10.20 12.54 -1.39
CA SER A 54 10.40 13.84 -2.04
C SER A 54 9.22 14.80 -1.91
N PHE A 55 8.01 14.30 -1.59
CA PHE A 55 6.77 15.08 -1.51
C PHE A 55 6.35 15.38 -0.07
N ALA A 56 6.62 14.48 0.87
CA ALA A 56 6.27 14.68 2.28
C ALA A 56 7.29 13.99 3.21
N ASP A 57 7.45 14.57 4.41
CA ASP A 57 8.25 13.97 5.46
C ASP A 57 7.56 12.69 5.96
N LEU A 58 8.24 11.55 5.83
CA LEU A 58 7.79 10.26 6.36
C LEU A 58 7.49 10.33 7.87
N ALA A 59 8.18 11.22 8.61
CA ALA A 59 7.96 11.45 10.03
C ALA A 59 6.59 12.10 10.37
N ALA A 60 5.86 12.61 9.38
CA ALA A 60 4.49 13.12 9.54
C ALA A 60 3.40 12.06 9.27
N ILE A 61 3.74 10.97 8.58
CA ILE A 61 2.79 9.92 8.15
C ILE A 61 2.65 8.87 9.26
N GLY A 62 1.42 8.57 9.68
CA GLY A 62 1.11 7.59 10.73
C GLY A 62 1.40 6.15 10.32
N ALA A 63 1.05 5.78 9.08
CA ALA A 63 1.38 4.49 8.48
C ALA A 63 1.46 4.59 6.95
N LEU A 64 2.27 3.73 6.35
CA LEU A 64 2.40 3.59 4.90
C LEU A 64 1.46 2.49 4.40
N VAL A 65 0.54 2.84 3.52
CA VAL A 65 -0.28 1.89 2.78
C VAL A 65 0.40 1.59 1.44
N THR A 66 0.76 0.33 1.23
CA THR A 66 1.46 -0.08 0.01
C THR A 66 0.54 -0.02 -1.21
N LYS A 67 1.09 -0.03 -2.42
CA LYS A 67 0.29 -0.40 -3.61
C LYS A 67 -0.35 -1.77 -3.43
N THR A 68 -1.49 -1.99 -4.09
CA THR A 68 -2.10 -3.32 -4.18
C THR A 68 -1.13 -4.31 -4.80
N VAL A 69 -0.90 -5.43 -4.11
CA VAL A 69 -0.20 -6.59 -4.65
C VAL A 69 -1.19 -7.72 -4.92
N THR A 70 -0.96 -8.48 -5.99
CA THR A 70 -1.78 -9.63 -6.39
C THR A 70 -0.98 -10.93 -6.38
N PRO A 71 -1.60 -12.13 -6.38
CA PRO A 71 -0.85 -13.39 -6.37
C PRO A 71 0.14 -13.53 -7.54
N LYS A 72 -0.24 -12.98 -8.71
CA LYS A 72 0.57 -12.99 -9.94
C LYS A 72 0.92 -11.56 -10.37
N PRO A 73 2.01 -11.37 -11.14
CA PRO A 73 2.34 -10.08 -11.72
C PRO A 73 1.23 -9.56 -12.64
N ARG A 74 1.05 -8.24 -12.66
CA ARG A 74 0.14 -7.53 -13.57
C ARG A 74 0.89 -6.41 -14.26
N ALA A 75 0.77 -6.34 -15.58
CA ALA A 75 1.35 -5.26 -16.39
C ALA A 75 0.56 -3.93 -16.28
N GLY A 76 -0.66 -3.97 -15.74
CA GLY A 76 -1.59 -2.84 -15.75
C GLY A 76 -2.28 -2.63 -17.10
N ASN A 77 -3.09 -1.59 -17.18
CA ASN A 77 -3.84 -1.22 -18.39
C ASN A 77 -2.91 -0.55 -19.43
N PRO A 78 -3.29 -0.49 -20.73
CA PRO A 78 -2.53 0.28 -21.70
C PRO A 78 -2.56 1.81 -21.41
N PRO A 79 -1.54 2.58 -21.80
CA PRO A 79 -1.58 4.05 -21.73
C PRO A 79 -2.58 4.65 -22.73
N PRO A 80 -3.11 5.87 -22.48
CA PRO A 80 -2.84 6.74 -21.33
C PRO A 80 -3.52 6.24 -20.04
N ARG A 81 -2.79 6.30 -18.91
CA ARG A 81 -3.27 5.78 -17.61
C ARG A 81 -3.67 6.87 -16.62
N ILE A 82 -3.38 8.12 -16.90
CA ILE A 82 -3.69 9.27 -16.03
C ILE A 82 -4.22 10.41 -16.87
N TRP A 83 -5.17 11.17 -16.32
CA TRP A 83 -5.76 12.32 -16.99
C TRP A 83 -6.15 13.39 -15.98
N GLU A 84 -5.78 14.65 -16.21
CA GLU A 84 -6.14 15.77 -15.33
C GLU A 84 -7.62 16.15 -15.51
N THR A 85 -8.27 16.52 -14.41
CA THR A 85 -9.65 17.03 -14.41
C THR A 85 -9.76 18.29 -13.56
N ALA A 86 -10.89 18.99 -13.64
CA ALA A 86 -11.15 20.11 -12.75
C ALA A 86 -11.09 19.62 -11.28
N SER A 87 -10.14 20.16 -10.52
CA SER A 87 -9.90 19.85 -9.11
C SER A 87 -9.53 18.38 -8.83
N GLY A 88 -8.92 17.66 -9.78
CA GLY A 88 -8.48 16.30 -9.55
C GLY A 88 -7.82 15.63 -10.75
N MET A 89 -7.82 14.30 -10.73
CA MET A 89 -7.34 13.47 -11.82
C MET A 89 -8.08 12.13 -11.89
N LEU A 90 -8.12 11.54 -13.08
CA LEU A 90 -8.53 10.16 -13.32
C LEU A 90 -7.29 9.27 -13.44
N ASN A 91 -7.42 8.02 -13.02
CA ASN A 91 -6.41 6.99 -13.26
C ASN A 91 -7.05 5.69 -13.77
N SER A 92 -6.29 4.97 -14.59
CA SER A 92 -6.59 3.64 -15.10
C SER A 92 -5.29 2.84 -15.10
N ILE A 93 -4.71 2.62 -13.91
CA ILE A 93 -3.43 1.91 -13.78
C ILE A 93 -3.60 0.41 -14.08
N GLY A 94 -4.72 -0.20 -13.68
CA GLY A 94 -4.98 -1.63 -13.86
C GLY A 94 -4.27 -2.55 -12.86
N LEU A 95 -4.00 -2.04 -11.65
CA LEU A 95 -3.28 -2.74 -10.58
C LEU A 95 -1.90 -3.26 -11.02
N GLU A 96 -1.12 -2.48 -11.77
CA GLU A 96 0.24 -2.84 -12.14
C GLU A 96 1.08 -3.18 -10.89
N ASN A 97 1.60 -4.41 -10.83
CA ASN A 97 2.41 -4.88 -9.69
C ASN A 97 3.25 -6.10 -10.08
N PRO A 98 4.35 -6.39 -9.36
CA PRO A 98 5.28 -7.45 -9.71
C PRO A 98 4.82 -8.85 -9.26
N GLY A 99 3.64 -8.97 -8.64
CA GLY A 99 3.20 -10.18 -7.95
C GLY A 99 3.75 -10.28 -6.53
N VAL A 100 3.10 -11.08 -5.69
CA VAL A 100 3.38 -11.15 -4.25
C VAL A 100 4.80 -11.57 -3.93
N ASP A 101 5.37 -12.57 -4.62
CA ASP A 101 6.70 -13.07 -4.30
C ASP A 101 7.79 -12.00 -4.51
N ALA A 102 7.82 -11.38 -5.69
CA ALA A 102 8.78 -10.32 -6.00
C ALA A 102 8.55 -9.05 -5.17
N PHE A 103 7.30 -8.76 -4.80
CA PHE A 103 6.98 -7.64 -3.91
C PHE A 103 7.53 -7.84 -2.50
N LEU A 104 7.37 -9.06 -1.93
CA LEU A 104 7.85 -9.40 -0.59
C LEU A 104 9.38 -9.31 -0.48
N ASP A 105 10.09 -9.73 -1.53
CA ASP A 105 11.56 -9.71 -1.55
C ASP A 105 12.15 -8.32 -1.88
N GLY A 106 11.31 -7.35 -2.27
CA GLY A 106 11.76 -6.04 -2.77
C GLY A 106 11.04 -4.87 -2.10
N ASP A 107 9.91 -4.45 -2.67
CA ASP A 107 9.16 -3.25 -2.25
C ASP A 107 8.76 -3.29 -0.78
N LEU A 108 8.38 -4.46 -0.25
CA LEU A 108 8.00 -4.59 1.16
C LEU A 108 9.19 -4.36 2.08
N VAL A 109 10.34 -4.99 1.80
CA VAL A 109 11.58 -4.82 2.59
C VAL A 109 11.91 -3.33 2.70
N ARG A 110 11.94 -2.64 1.55
CA ARG A 110 12.20 -1.19 1.50
C ARG A 110 11.21 -0.39 2.32
N SER A 111 9.92 -0.76 2.30
CA SER A 111 8.87 -0.07 3.07
C SER A 111 9.04 -0.27 4.57
N LEU A 112 9.41 -1.47 5.01
CA LEU A 112 9.61 -1.81 6.42
C LEU A 112 10.86 -1.11 7.01
N GLU A 113 11.92 -0.95 6.21
CA GLU A 113 13.16 -0.26 6.61
C GLU A 113 12.95 1.23 6.95
N LEU A 114 11.83 1.83 6.53
CA LEU A 114 11.49 3.22 6.84
C LEU A 114 11.07 3.43 8.31
N GLY A 115 10.90 2.36 9.08
CA GLY A 115 10.57 2.45 10.51
C GLY A 115 9.17 2.99 10.80
N ARG A 116 8.26 2.90 9.82
CA ARG A 116 6.84 3.22 9.96
C ARG A 116 5.98 1.96 9.90
N PRO A 117 4.84 1.92 10.61
CA PRO A 117 3.87 0.84 10.40
C PRO A 117 3.48 0.75 8.93
N VAL A 118 3.50 -0.46 8.38
CA VAL A 118 3.11 -0.75 7.00
C VAL A 118 1.77 -1.45 7.00
N VAL A 119 0.80 -0.91 6.27
CA VAL A 119 -0.47 -1.55 5.92
C VAL A 119 -0.31 -2.13 4.52
N LEU A 120 -0.34 -3.45 4.41
CA LEU A 120 -0.16 -4.15 3.15
C LEU A 120 -1.49 -4.23 2.41
N ASN A 121 -1.60 -3.51 1.29
CA ASN A 121 -2.78 -3.61 0.44
C ASN A 121 -2.71 -4.85 -0.46
N VAL A 122 -3.73 -5.71 -0.39
CA VAL A 122 -3.83 -6.96 -1.16
C VAL A 122 -5.06 -6.96 -2.06
N GLY A 123 -4.95 -7.59 -3.23
CA GLY A 123 -6.04 -7.73 -4.19
C GLY A 123 -6.03 -9.09 -4.89
N GLY A 124 -7.19 -9.45 -5.45
CA GLY A 124 -7.42 -10.67 -6.21
C GLY A 124 -8.66 -10.58 -7.09
N GLU A 125 -8.80 -11.51 -8.03
CA GLU A 125 -9.95 -11.62 -8.94
C GLU A 125 -10.93 -12.75 -8.56
N SER A 126 -10.62 -13.53 -7.52
CA SER A 126 -11.51 -14.57 -6.98
C SER A 126 -11.25 -14.77 -5.49
N LEU A 127 -12.16 -15.45 -4.79
CA LEU A 127 -12.00 -15.77 -3.37
C LEU A 127 -10.69 -16.56 -3.13
N GLU A 128 -10.41 -17.54 -4.00
CA GLU A 128 -9.19 -18.37 -3.92
C GLU A 128 -7.91 -17.54 -4.08
N GLU A 129 -7.96 -16.46 -4.89
CA GLU A 129 -6.83 -15.54 -4.99
C GLU A 129 -6.62 -14.72 -3.72
N TYR A 130 -7.70 -14.28 -3.07
CA TYR A 130 -7.63 -13.60 -1.78
C TYR A 130 -7.10 -14.53 -0.68
N GLU A 131 -7.60 -15.76 -0.58
CA GLU A 131 -7.10 -16.75 0.37
C GLU A 131 -5.61 -17.01 0.17
N ARG A 132 -5.20 -17.24 -1.09
CA ARG A 132 -3.80 -17.51 -1.43
C ARG A 132 -2.88 -16.36 -1.06
N ILE A 133 -3.28 -15.12 -1.34
CA ILE A 133 -2.43 -13.97 -1.04
C ILE A 133 -2.35 -13.71 0.46
N VAL A 134 -3.47 -13.80 1.18
CA VAL A 134 -3.50 -13.65 2.64
C VAL A 134 -2.60 -14.68 3.30
N GLU A 135 -2.67 -15.94 2.88
CA GLU A 135 -1.79 -17.00 3.40
C GLU A 135 -0.32 -16.70 3.10
N ARG A 136 -0.02 -16.27 1.88
CA ARG A 136 1.36 -16.00 1.44
C ARG A 136 2.03 -14.85 2.20
N VAL A 137 1.26 -13.84 2.60
CA VAL A 137 1.77 -12.65 3.30
C VAL A 137 1.75 -12.77 4.82
N ARG A 138 1.27 -13.91 5.36
CA ARG A 138 1.33 -14.16 6.81
C ARG A 138 2.76 -14.02 7.32
N GLY A 139 2.93 -13.26 8.40
CA GLY A 139 4.23 -13.06 9.03
C GLY A 139 5.22 -12.22 8.22
N CYS A 140 4.80 -11.53 7.16
CA CYS A 140 5.69 -10.70 6.35
C CYS A 140 6.18 -9.40 7.03
N GLY A 141 5.72 -9.11 8.25
CA GLY A 141 6.12 -7.93 9.02
C GLY A 141 5.20 -6.71 8.85
N ALA A 142 4.22 -6.76 7.94
CA ALA A 142 3.17 -5.74 7.87
C ALA A 142 2.34 -5.70 9.16
N ALA A 143 1.95 -4.49 9.57
CA ALA A 143 1.20 -4.27 10.80
C ALA A 143 -0.31 -4.55 10.62
N ALA A 144 -0.82 -4.41 9.40
CA ALA A 144 -2.19 -4.73 9.03
C ALA A 144 -2.30 -5.09 7.54
N LEU A 145 -3.41 -5.71 7.16
CA LEU A 145 -3.80 -5.90 5.77
C LEU A 145 -4.94 -4.93 5.41
N GLU A 146 -4.86 -4.33 4.23
CA GLU A 146 -5.97 -3.63 3.58
C GLU A 146 -6.45 -4.48 2.40
N VAL A 147 -7.70 -4.96 2.44
CA VAL A 147 -8.26 -5.82 1.39
C VAL A 147 -8.96 -4.96 0.35
N ASN A 148 -8.43 -4.94 -0.88
CA ASN A 148 -8.96 -4.13 -1.96
C ASN A 148 -10.12 -4.82 -2.70
N LEU A 149 -11.35 -4.66 -2.22
CA LEU A 149 -12.57 -5.20 -2.84
C LEU A 149 -13.14 -4.32 -3.97
N SER A 150 -12.48 -3.21 -4.31
CA SER A 150 -12.98 -2.21 -5.26
C SER A 150 -12.64 -2.50 -6.73
N CYS A 151 -11.89 -3.58 -7.01
CA CYS A 151 -11.45 -3.87 -8.37
C CYS A 151 -12.58 -4.54 -9.20
N PRO A 152 -13.02 -3.94 -10.32
CA PRO A 152 -14.17 -4.43 -11.11
C PRO A 152 -13.88 -5.65 -11.99
N ASN A 153 -12.72 -6.28 -11.85
CA ASN A 153 -12.26 -7.33 -12.77
C ASN A 153 -12.62 -8.76 -12.35
N VAL A 154 -13.59 -8.92 -11.46
CA VAL A 154 -14.20 -10.22 -11.16
C VAL A 154 -15.06 -10.61 -12.36
N GLN A 155 -14.90 -11.86 -12.83
CA GLN A 155 -15.49 -12.42 -14.06
C GLN A 155 -16.89 -11.84 -14.40
N GLY A 156 -16.97 -11.00 -15.44
CA GLY A 156 -18.23 -10.40 -15.92
C GLY A 156 -18.39 -8.89 -15.67
N GLY A 157 -17.41 -8.21 -15.07
CA GLY A 157 -17.42 -6.75 -14.91
C GLY A 157 -18.35 -6.24 -13.81
N ALA A 158 -18.89 -7.14 -12.99
CA ALA A 158 -19.56 -6.79 -11.75
C ALA A 158 -18.52 -6.62 -10.63
N LEU A 159 -18.85 -5.80 -9.63
CA LEU A 159 -18.09 -5.60 -8.39
C LEU A 159 -18.74 -6.39 -7.23
N PRO A 160 -18.93 -7.73 -7.31
CA PRO A 160 -19.73 -8.46 -6.33
C PRO A 160 -19.26 -8.19 -4.89
N PHE A 161 -17.95 -8.24 -4.62
CA PHE A 161 -17.44 -8.03 -3.27
C PHE A 161 -17.65 -6.63 -2.68
N SER A 162 -17.73 -5.57 -3.50
CA SER A 162 -17.94 -4.20 -3.00
C SER A 162 -19.38 -3.69 -3.19
N THR A 163 -20.24 -4.44 -3.87
CA THR A 163 -21.63 -4.04 -4.16
C THR A 163 -22.68 -5.01 -3.63
N ASP A 164 -22.29 -6.20 -3.19
CA ASP A 164 -23.14 -7.23 -2.59
C ASP A 164 -22.54 -7.71 -1.27
N PRO A 165 -23.10 -7.33 -0.10
CA PRO A 165 -22.61 -7.78 1.20
C PRO A 165 -22.55 -9.30 1.35
N SER A 166 -23.45 -10.05 0.70
CA SER A 166 -23.49 -11.51 0.78
C SER A 166 -22.25 -12.16 0.19
N ALA A 167 -21.56 -11.49 -0.74
CA ALA A 167 -20.30 -11.95 -1.30
C ALA A 167 -19.11 -11.90 -0.31
N CYS A 168 -19.31 -11.35 0.89
CA CYS A 168 -18.29 -11.22 1.95
C CYS A 168 -18.69 -11.89 3.28
N GLU A 169 -19.74 -12.71 3.30
CA GLU A 169 -20.24 -13.35 4.52
C GLU A 169 -19.59 -14.71 4.82
N ASP A 170 -19.09 -15.41 3.80
CA ASP A 170 -18.42 -16.73 3.89
C ASP A 170 -16.90 -16.61 4.12
#